data_AF-A0AAW1FR55-F1
#
_entry.id   AF-A0AAW1FR55-F1
#
_cell.length_a   1.000
_cell.length_b   1.000
_cell.length_c   1.000
_cell.angle_alpha   90.00
_cell.angle_beta   90.00
_cell.angle_gamma   90.00
#
_symmetry.space_group_name_H-M   'P 1'
#
loop_
_entity.id
_entity.type
_entity.pdbx_description
1 polymer ?
#
loop_
_entity_poly.entity_id
_entity_poly.type
_entity_poly.pdbx_seq_one_letter_code
_entity_poly.pdbx_strand_id
1 'polypeptide(L)'
;MTEAVLVDMIHGCGPRCTAASLPEDEPATPSHVFLLCGTGDAWLSACSSSVHVLDSGSTVERLYRFKQTVDQLDLSSVRVYTTPRGRDVLLLYQQQLFTEVYTFHYHVDHRPTCPGCAGPAHSAGDPPGGDDVDQVEQQVSRFLQQLPALRGGVRVLTSSLIPECFGHGFSTRSGGVSSIPSLSSLNLFSSSRRRDPEAVVTENRRRLGLHAGFYPRPLRLVKVDHGSHVWVVGRAEPERYDAMVTDRPGVVVGAPGADCMTILLADQRKRVIGAAHAGWKGTLMGVAMATVGAMVTVFGCRVTDIVVAVGPSVGGCCFTLNRDQINDFTRIHEDCVSDPESDRPHVNIRLANRVLLQRGGVLPEHIHDDMETERSSVTPCTSCHPEDFFSHVRDGPNFGTQVGFLWIRGRD
;
A
#
# COMPACT_ATOMS: atom_id res chain seq x y z
N MET A 1 26.93 -11.02 -6.13
CA MET A 1 25.74 -10.19 -5.83
C MET A 1 25.98 -9.56 -4.48
N THR A 2 25.69 -8.28 -4.29
CA THR A 2 25.79 -7.63 -2.98
C THR A 2 24.72 -8.23 -2.07
N GLU A 3 25.13 -8.73 -0.91
CA GLU A 3 24.28 -9.42 0.06
C GLU A 3 24.48 -8.76 1.44
N ALA A 4 23.39 -8.67 2.21
CA ALA A 4 23.47 -8.27 3.61
C ALA A 4 23.74 -9.51 4.48
N VAL A 5 24.69 -9.40 5.41
CA VAL A 5 24.94 -10.45 6.41
C VAL A 5 24.40 -9.99 7.75
N LEU A 6 23.40 -10.66 8.30
CA LEU A 6 22.86 -10.40 9.64
C LEU A 6 23.39 -11.43 10.64
N VAL A 7 24.08 -10.97 11.67
CA VAL A 7 24.64 -11.80 12.74
C VAL A 7 23.81 -11.57 14.01
N ASP A 8 23.06 -12.58 14.43
CA ASP A 8 22.17 -12.53 15.58
C ASP A 8 22.91 -12.86 16.88
N MET A 9 23.21 -11.82 17.66
CA MET A 9 23.84 -11.96 18.98
C MET A 9 22.83 -11.88 20.13
N ILE A 10 21.58 -11.47 19.88
CA ILE A 10 20.54 -11.33 20.92
C ILE A 10 20.06 -12.70 21.39
N HIS A 11 19.92 -13.65 20.46
CA HIS A 11 19.40 -14.99 20.76
C HIS A 11 20.51 -16.05 20.90
N GLY A 12 21.76 -15.61 21.06
CA GLY A 12 22.92 -16.45 21.38
C GLY A 12 23.29 -16.39 22.87
N CYS A 13 24.06 -17.37 23.37
CA CYS A 13 24.59 -17.32 24.75
C CYS A 13 25.71 -16.26 24.94
N GLY A 14 26.20 -15.64 23.85
CA GLY A 14 27.24 -14.62 23.83
C GLY A 14 27.96 -14.54 22.47
N PRO A 15 28.88 -13.57 22.27
CA PRO A 15 29.54 -13.33 20.97
C PRO A 15 30.28 -14.54 20.41
N ARG A 16 30.82 -15.40 21.28
CA ARG A 16 31.54 -16.63 20.89
C ARG A 16 30.65 -17.71 20.28
N CYS A 17 29.36 -17.76 20.64
CA CYS A 17 28.43 -18.72 20.06
C CYS A 17 28.05 -18.35 18.63
N THR A 18 27.85 -17.06 18.35
CA THR A 18 27.48 -16.58 17.01
C THR A 18 28.70 -16.39 16.11
N ALA A 19 29.87 -16.01 16.66
CA ALA A 19 31.12 -15.88 15.91
C ALA A 19 31.67 -17.23 15.40
N ALA A 20 31.38 -18.35 16.08
CA ALA A 20 31.73 -19.68 15.59
C ALA A 20 30.96 -20.10 14.31
N SER A 21 29.88 -19.39 13.99
CA SER A 21 29.07 -19.60 12.79
C SER A 21 29.58 -18.79 11.58
N LEU A 22 30.50 -17.83 11.78
CA LEU A 22 31.16 -17.12 10.69
C LEU A 22 32.19 -18.06 10.04
N PRO A 23 32.12 -18.31 8.72
CA PRO A 23 33.10 -19.18 8.06
C PRO A 23 34.50 -18.56 8.15
N GLU A 24 35.50 -19.36 8.58
CA GLU A 24 36.91 -18.95 8.61
C GLU A 24 37.51 -18.77 7.20
N ASP A 25 36.89 -19.37 6.17
CA ASP A 25 37.30 -19.32 4.77
C ASP A 25 36.09 -19.09 3.84
N GLU A 26 35.80 -17.83 3.48
CA GLU A 26 35.02 -17.49 2.28
C GLU A 26 35.72 -16.38 1.47
N PRO A 27 35.80 -16.49 0.12
CA PRO A 27 36.38 -15.47 -0.72
C PRO A 27 35.39 -14.31 -0.95
N ALA A 28 35.90 -13.09 -0.87
CA ALA A 28 35.22 -11.79 -0.94
C ALA A 28 34.45 -11.39 0.34
N THR A 29 35.03 -10.44 1.09
CA THR A 29 34.41 -9.79 2.24
C THR A 29 32.97 -9.34 1.92
N PRO A 30 31.95 -9.77 2.67
CA PRO A 30 30.59 -9.28 2.48
C PRO A 30 30.57 -7.75 2.58
N SER A 31 29.89 -7.09 1.65
CA SER A 31 29.93 -5.63 1.55
C SER A 31 29.24 -4.93 2.73
N HIS A 32 28.28 -5.60 3.38
CA HIS A 32 27.52 -5.07 4.51
C HIS A 32 27.21 -6.15 5.56
N VAL A 33 27.78 -6.00 6.75
CA VAL A 33 27.56 -6.88 7.91
C VAL A 33 26.76 -6.12 8.97
N PHE A 34 25.73 -6.75 9.52
CA PHE A 34 24.83 -6.20 10.52
C PHE A 34 24.93 -7.04 11.78
N LEU A 35 25.25 -6.39 12.90
CA LEU A 35 25.37 -7.04 14.20
C LEU A 35 24.13 -6.70 15.03
N LEU A 36 23.29 -7.70 15.27
CA LEU A 36 22.09 -7.55 16.09
C LEU A 36 22.47 -7.82 17.56
N CYS A 37 22.69 -6.75 18.33
CA CYS A 37 23.30 -6.80 19.67
C CYS A 37 22.30 -6.53 20.81
N GLY A 38 22.54 -7.13 21.97
CA GLY A 38 21.79 -6.85 23.19
C GLY A 38 22.20 -5.54 23.86
N THR A 39 21.41 -5.07 24.82
CA THR A 39 21.77 -3.89 25.63
C THR A 39 22.98 -4.21 26.51
N GLY A 40 24.12 -3.55 26.27
CA GLY A 40 25.36 -3.71 27.05
C GLY A 40 26.56 -4.23 26.26
N ASP A 41 26.37 -4.67 25.01
CA ASP A 41 27.43 -5.20 24.13
C ASP A 41 28.23 -4.10 23.40
N ALA A 42 28.65 -3.06 24.13
CA ALA A 42 29.30 -1.86 23.59
C ALA A 42 30.77 -2.05 23.11
N TRP A 43 31.14 -3.25 22.67
CA TRP A 43 32.54 -3.63 22.43
C TRP A 43 33.02 -3.56 20.97
N LEU A 44 32.25 -2.95 20.07
CA LEU A 44 32.57 -2.89 18.63
C LEU A 44 32.37 -1.47 18.06
N SER A 45 33.01 -0.47 18.64
CA SER A 45 32.96 0.91 18.14
C SER A 45 34.06 1.26 17.12
N ALA A 46 34.66 0.27 16.46
CA ALA A 46 35.71 0.51 15.46
C ALA A 46 35.73 -0.60 14.39
N CYS A 47 34.76 -0.59 13.49
CA CYS A 47 34.81 -1.40 12.28
C CYS A 47 34.42 -0.54 11.07
N SER A 48 34.95 -0.89 9.90
CA SER A 48 34.84 -0.19 8.62
C SER A 48 33.39 0.21 8.25
N SER A 49 33.23 1.10 7.27
CA SER A 49 31.93 1.55 6.72
C SER A 49 30.98 0.43 6.25
N SER A 50 31.44 -0.82 6.23
CA SER A 50 30.70 -2.03 5.91
C SER A 50 30.06 -2.73 7.13
N VAL A 51 30.30 -2.28 8.36
CA VAL A 51 29.72 -2.91 9.58
C VAL A 51 28.70 -1.98 10.23
N HIS A 52 27.49 -2.48 10.43
CA HIS A 52 26.35 -1.79 11.01
C HIS A 52 25.97 -2.44 12.34
N VAL A 53 26.09 -1.72 13.44
CA VAL A 53 25.73 -2.23 14.78
C VAL A 53 24.30 -1.81 15.14
N LEU A 54 23.47 -2.78 15.53
CA LEU A 54 22.07 -2.61 15.90
C LEU A 54 21.90 -2.93 17.40
N ASP A 55 22.33 -2.01 18.28
CA ASP A 55 22.46 -2.23 19.74
C ASP A 55 21.35 -1.57 20.59
N SER A 56 20.63 -0.61 20.03
CA SER A 56 19.64 0.20 20.75
C SER A 56 18.19 -0.23 20.47
N GLY A 57 17.33 -0.11 21.48
CA GLY A 57 15.88 -0.33 21.35
C GLY A 57 15.41 -1.77 21.53
N SER A 58 14.16 -2.02 21.18
CA SER A 58 13.56 -3.36 21.12
C SER A 58 14.02 -4.17 19.90
N THR A 59 13.75 -5.48 19.86
CA THR A 59 14.06 -6.33 18.68
C THR A 59 13.39 -5.83 17.41
N VAL A 60 12.12 -5.40 17.48
CA VAL A 60 11.40 -4.81 16.34
C VAL A 60 12.09 -3.53 15.84
N GLU A 61 12.51 -2.64 16.73
CA GLU A 61 13.22 -1.42 16.34
C GLU A 61 14.51 -1.72 15.60
N ARG A 62 15.31 -2.66 16.11
CA ARG A 62 16.56 -3.08 15.48
C ARG A 62 16.32 -3.67 14.09
N LEU A 63 15.35 -4.57 13.96
CA LEU A 63 15.01 -5.20 12.67
C LEU A 63 14.38 -4.21 11.68
N TYR A 64 13.63 -3.22 12.17
CA TYR A 64 13.13 -2.13 11.33
C TYR A 64 14.26 -1.25 10.81
N ARG A 65 15.23 -0.86 11.66
CA ARG A 65 16.43 -0.13 11.22
C ARG A 65 17.27 -0.95 10.22
N PHE A 66 17.43 -2.25 10.48
CA PHE A 66 18.06 -3.18 9.54
C PHE A 66 17.38 -3.13 8.18
N LYS A 67 16.04 -3.29 8.14
CA LYS A 67 15.26 -3.17 6.91
C LYS A 67 15.47 -1.83 6.20
N GLN A 68 15.45 -0.72 6.92
CA GLN A 68 15.67 0.61 6.33
C GLN A 68 17.03 0.71 5.65
N THR A 69 18.10 0.21 6.28
CA THR A 69 19.44 0.21 5.69
C THR A 69 19.52 -0.74 4.47
N VAL A 70 18.94 -1.94 4.56
CA VAL A 70 18.85 -2.88 3.43
C VAL A 70 18.13 -2.25 2.23
N ASP A 71 17.03 -1.52 2.48
CA ASP A 71 16.29 -0.83 1.43
C ASP A 71 17.05 0.35 0.82
N GLN A 72 17.80 1.11 1.62
CA GLN A 72 18.65 2.21 1.13
C GLN A 72 19.80 1.71 0.26
N LEU A 73 20.31 0.51 0.55
CA LEU A 73 21.37 -0.15 -0.21
C LEU A 73 20.84 -0.97 -1.40
N ASP A 74 19.51 -0.96 -1.64
CA ASP A 74 18.81 -1.77 -2.63
C ASP A 74 19.14 -3.26 -2.57
N LEU A 75 19.35 -3.78 -1.35
CA LEU A 75 19.62 -5.19 -1.12
C LEU A 75 18.30 -5.97 -0.99
N SER A 76 18.34 -7.22 -1.41
CA SER A 76 17.22 -8.17 -1.31
C SER A 76 17.63 -9.57 -0.86
N SER A 77 18.92 -9.92 -0.92
CA SER A 77 19.45 -11.15 -0.31
C SER A 77 19.98 -10.85 1.09
N VAL A 78 19.55 -11.64 2.07
CA VAL A 78 20.01 -11.56 3.44
C VAL A 78 20.48 -12.93 3.90
N ARG A 79 21.76 -13.05 4.24
CA ARG A 79 22.30 -14.21 4.93
C ARG A 79 22.22 -13.99 6.43
N VAL A 80 21.62 -14.91 7.17
CA VAL A 80 21.40 -14.79 8.61
C VAL A 80 22.20 -15.86 9.34
N TYR A 81 23.05 -15.46 10.28
CA TYR A 81 23.73 -16.37 11.20
C TYR A 81 23.07 -16.26 12.58
N THR A 82 22.49 -17.36 13.07
CA THR A 82 21.71 -17.39 14.32
C THR A 82 21.69 -18.78 14.96
N THR A 83 21.15 -18.89 16.17
CA THR A 83 20.88 -20.16 16.88
C THR A 83 19.53 -20.75 16.44
N PRO A 84 19.22 -22.03 16.78
CA PRO A 84 17.91 -22.61 16.49
C PRO A 84 16.75 -21.76 17.04
N ARG A 85 16.85 -21.35 18.31
CA ARG A 85 15.86 -20.48 18.94
C ARG A 85 15.78 -19.10 18.27
N GLY A 86 16.93 -18.53 17.91
CA GLY A 86 16.98 -17.24 17.24
C GLY A 86 16.31 -17.27 15.87
N ARG A 87 16.46 -18.37 15.12
CA ARG A 87 15.72 -18.57 13.86
C ARG A 87 14.21 -18.54 14.07
N ASP A 88 13.70 -19.27 15.05
CA ASP A 88 12.25 -19.34 15.32
C ASP A 88 11.67 -17.97 15.65
N VAL A 89 12.37 -17.18 16.48
CA VAL A 89 11.96 -15.81 16.84
C VAL A 89 12.08 -14.85 15.64
N LEU A 90 13.20 -14.88 14.91
CA LEU A 90 13.43 -13.98 13.78
C LEU A 90 12.44 -14.21 12.64
N LEU A 91 11.99 -15.45 12.41
CA LEU A 91 10.98 -15.76 11.40
C LEU A 91 9.65 -15.04 11.68
N LEU A 92 9.24 -14.90 12.94
CA LEU A 92 8.02 -14.17 13.30
C LEU A 92 8.13 -12.69 12.92
N TYR A 93 9.24 -12.03 13.26
CA TYR A 93 9.46 -10.63 12.86
C TYR A 93 9.66 -10.49 11.35
N GLN A 94 10.30 -11.46 10.70
CA GLN A 94 10.48 -11.47 9.25
C GLN A 94 9.13 -11.41 8.54
N GLN A 95 8.17 -12.25 8.96
CA GLN A 95 6.81 -12.28 8.39
C GLN A 95 6.06 -10.95 8.54
N GLN A 96 6.36 -10.17 9.58
CA GLN A 96 5.71 -8.90 9.86
C GLN A 96 6.38 -7.70 9.19
N LEU A 97 7.71 -7.73 9.04
CA LEU A 97 8.51 -6.58 8.60
C LEU A 97 9.02 -6.71 7.16
N PHE A 98 9.04 -7.90 6.57
CA PHE A 98 9.59 -8.15 5.23
C PHE A 98 8.56 -8.82 4.32
N THR A 99 8.78 -8.69 3.02
CA THR A 99 7.96 -9.26 1.94
C THR A 99 8.74 -10.31 1.15
N GLU A 100 8.12 -10.98 0.18
CA GLU A 100 8.80 -11.95 -0.69
C GLU A 100 9.85 -11.33 -1.62
N VAL A 101 9.89 -10.00 -1.75
CA VAL A 101 11.02 -9.29 -2.39
C VAL A 101 12.36 -9.63 -1.73
N TYR A 102 12.38 -9.99 -0.44
CA TYR A 102 13.60 -10.35 0.27
C TYR A 102 13.75 -11.87 0.36
N THR A 103 14.94 -12.36 0.08
CA THR A 103 15.32 -13.76 0.28
C THR A 103 16.20 -13.87 1.52
N PHE A 104 15.80 -14.71 2.47
CA PHE A 104 16.54 -14.95 3.70
C PHE A 104 17.17 -16.35 3.67
N HIS A 105 18.49 -16.41 3.81
CA HIS A 105 19.28 -17.64 3.90
C HIS A 105 19.78 -17.83 5.33
N TYR A 106 19.09 -18.69 6.10
CA TYR A 106 19.45 -18.96 7.49
C TYR A 106 20.55 -20.02 7.61
N HIS A 107 21.66 -19.64 8.22
CA HIS A 107 22.74 -20.50 8.67
C HIS A 107 22.61 -20.67 10.18
N VAL A 108 22.13 -21.85 10.59
CA VAL A 108 21.88 -22.18 12.00
C VAL A 108 23.03 -23.02 12.52
N ASP A 109 23.69 -22.55 13.58
CA ASP A 109 24.69 -23.36 14.27
C ASP A 109 24.03 -24.24 15.34
N HIS A 110 24.10 -25.56 15.12
CA HIS A 110 23.59 -26.58 16.02
C HIS A 110 24.64 -27.05 17.04
N ARG A 111 25.88 -26.56 16.97
CA ARG A 111 26.96 -26.98 17.86
C ARG A 111 26.89 -26.18 19.17
N PRO A 112 26.92 -26.85 20.34
CA PRO A 112 27.15 -26.17 21.62
C PRO A 112 28.64 -25.76 21.68
N THR A 113 28.98 -24.61 21.11
CA THR A 113 30.36 -24.12 21.02
C THR A 113 30.87 -23.44 22.29
N CYS A 114 30.02 -23.29 23.32
CA CYS A 114 30.40 -22.68 24.59
C CYS A 114 30.47 -23.74 25.71
N PRO A 115 31.65 -23.98 26.31
CA PRO A 115 31.79 -24.86 27.47
C PRO A 115 31.06 -24.24 28.67
N GLY A 116 29.81 -24.64 28.91
CA GLY A 116 28.98 -24.21 30.03
C GLY A 116 27.55 -23.75 29.68
N CYS A 117 27.13 -23.70 28.41
CA CYS A 117 25.77 -23.27 28.10
C CYS A 117 24.76 -24.43 28.22
N ALA A 118 23.96 -24.43 29.29
CA ALA A 118 22.78 -25.29 29.49
C ALA A 118 21.45 -24.57 29.20
N GLY A 119 21.52 -23.39 28.58
CA GLY A 119 20.36 -22.53 28.30
C GLY A 119 19.57 -22.95 27.05
N PRO A 120 18.32 -22.47 26.91
CA PRO A 120 17.41 -22.83 25.82
C PRO A 120 17.83 -22.33 24.42
N ALA A 121 18.98 -21.64 24.28
CA ALA A 121 19.45 -21.10 23.01
C ALA A 121 19.86 -22.19 21.99
N HIS A 122 20.29 -23.36 22.46
CA HIS A 122 20.77 -24.47 21.61
C HIS A 122 19.76 -25.62 21.48
N SER A 123 18.66 -25.57 22.21
CA SER A 123 17.56 -26.51 22.02
C SER A 123 16.63 -25.91 20.96
N ALA A 124 16.23 -26.70 19.96
CA ALA A 124 15.01 -26.37 19.24
C ALA A 124 13.89 -26.36 20.29
N GLY A 125 13.29 -25.21 20.54
CA GLY A 125 12.09 -25.15 21.37
C GLY A 125 10.93 -25.83 20.65
N ASP A 126 9.78 -25.90 21.31
CA ASP A 126 8.55 -26.11 20.55
C ASP A 126 8.44 -24.99 19.49
N PRO A 127 7.93 -25.27 18.29
CA PRO A 127 7.67 -24.24 17.30
C PRO A 127 6.86 -23.11 17.94
N PRO A 128 7.13 -21.84 17.60
CA PRO A 128 6.43 -20.72 18.21
C PRO A 128 4.91 -20.93 18.11
N GLY A 129 4.24 -20.83 19.26
CA GLY A 129 2.80 -21.06 19.36
C GLY A 129 2.00 -19.86 18.87
N GLY A 130 0.67 -19.98 18.86
CA GLY A 130 -0.22 -18.86 18.52
C GLY A 130 0.01 -17.62 19.40
N ASP A 131 0.27 -17.83 20.69
CA ASP A 131 0.54 -16.74 21.64
C ASP A 131 1.83 -15.96 21.30
N ASP A 132 2.87 -16.63 20.78
CA ASP A 132 4.12 -15.98 20.37
C ASP A 132 3.91 -15.11 19.13
N VAL A 133 3.12 -15.58 18.17
CA VAL A 133 2.74 -14.82 16.96
C VAL A 133 1.99 -13.55 17.36
N ASP A 134 0.94 -13.69 18.18
CA ASP A 134 0.12 -12.57 18.64
C ASP A 134 0.96 -11.54 19.41
N GLN A 135 1.92 -12.01 20.22
CA GLN A 135 2.81 -11.11 20.95
C GLN A 135 3.69 -10.29 20.01
N VAL A 136 4.29 -10.93 18.99
CA VAL A 136 5.13 -10.23 18.00
C VAL A 136 4.30 -9.25 17.17
N GLU A 137 3.11 -9.63 16.71
CA GLU A 137 2.20 -8.74 15.99
C GLU A 137 1.84 -7.50 16.80
N GLN A 138 1.53 -7.67 18.10
CA GLN A 138 1.24 -6.56 19.00
C GLN A 138 2.45 -5.66 19.25
N GLN A 139 3.66 -6.23 19.33
CA GLN A 139 4.90 -5.44 19.47
C GLN A 139 5.18 -4.63 18.22
N VAL A 140 5.06 -5.24 17.03
CA VAL A 140 5.23 -4.58 15.74
C VAL A 140 4.21 -3.46 15.57
N SER A 141 2.93 -3.75 15.82
CA SER A 141 1.86 -2.76 15.74
C SER A 141 2.11 -1.57 16.68
N ARG A 142 2.45 -1.82 17.95
CA ARG A 142 2.77 -0.75 18.92
C ARG A 142 3.95 0.10 18.48
N PHE A 143 5.00 -0.52 17.96
CA PHE A 143 6.17 0.21 17.45
C PHE A 143 5.82 1.09 16.24
N LEU A 144 5.13 0.53 15.23
CA LEU A 144 4.74 1.28 14.03
C LEU A 144 3.82 2.46 14.36
N GLN A 145 2.95 2.32 15.35
CA GLN A 145 2.08 3.40 15.83
C GLN A 145 2.85 4.58 16.46
N GLN A 146 4.05 4.33 17.00
CA GLN A 146 4.89 5.36 17.60
C GLN A 146 5.77 6.10 16.57
N LEU A 147 5.92 5.55 15.37
CA LEU A 147 6.73 6.19 14.33
C LEU A 147 6.16 7.57 13.95
N PRO A 148 7.01 8.58 13.71
CA PRO A 148 6.53 9.87 13.24
C PRO A 148 5.85 9.74 11.86
N ALA A 149 4.90 10.63 11.59
CA ALA A 149 4.36 10.77 10.24
C ALA A 149 5.41 11.36 9.31
N LEU A 150 5.59 10.74 8.14
CA LEU A 150 6.47 11.25 7.10
C LEU A 150 5.67 12.13 6.13
N ARG A 151 6.36 13.07 5.48
CA ARG A 151 5.76 14.03 4.52
C ARG A 151 4.60 14.87 5.11
N GLY A 152 4.65 15.19 6.41
CA GLY A 152 3.63 15.98 7.11
C GLY A 152 2.45 15.15 7.63
N GLY A 153 1.30 15.78 7.83
CA GLY A 153 0.07 15.11 8.28
C GLY A 153 -0.65 14.35 7.17
N VAL A 154 -1.58 13.47 7.56
CA VAL A 154 -2.53 12.86 6.62
C VAL A 154 -3.34 13.98 5.95
N ARG A 155 -3.46 13.92 4.63
CA ARG A 155 -4.30 14.84 3.84
C ARG A 155 -5.25 14.03 2.98
N VAL A 156 -6.47 14.54 2.88
CA VAL A 156 -7.57 13.93 2.13
C VAL A 156 -8.25 15.02 1.33
N LEU A 157 -8.47 14.80 0.04
CA LEU A 157 -9.31 15.67 -0.78
C LEU A 157 -10.77 15.21 -0.67
N THR A 158 -11.69 16.17 -0.56
CA THR A 158 -13.13 15.90 -0.45
C THR A 158 -13.91 16.69 -1.50
N SER A 159 -14.82 16.02 -2.19
CA SER A 159 -15.77 16.66 -3.11
C SER A 159 -16.95 17.28 -2.35
N SER A 160 -17.32 18.51 -2.70
CA SER A 160 -18.53 19.17 -2.18
C SER A 160 -19.84 18.66 -2.78
N LEU A 161 -19.79 17.76 -3.78
CA LEU A 161 -20.99 17.10 -4.32
C LEU A 161 -21.44 15.90 -3.47
N ILE A 162 -20.53 15.25 -2.74
CA ILE A 162 -20.90 14.10 -1.92
C ILE A 162 -21.57 14.62 -0.64
N PRO A 163 -22.85 14.26 -0.37
CA PRO A 163 -23.59 14.80 0.76
C PRO A 163 -23.01 14.38 2.11
N GLU A 164 -23.18 15.23 3.12
CA GLU A 164 -22.60 15.05 4.46
C GLU A 164 -23.12 13.83 5.24
N CYS A 165 -24.22 13.21 4.81
CA CYS A 165 -24.67 11.92 5.34
C CYS A 165 -23.73 10.76 4.97
N PHE A 166 -22.76 11.01 4.09
CA PHE A 166 -21.66 10.14 3.77
C PHE A 166 -20.35 10.76 4.26
N GLY A 167 -19.40 9.92 4.65
CA GLY A 167 -18.02 10.33 4.76
C GLY A 167 -17.27 9.82 3.55
N HIS A 168 -16.33 10.60 3.03
CA HIS A 168 -15.57 10.25 1.84
C HIS A 168 -14.23 10.93 1.82
N GLY A 169 -13.41 10.51 0.86
CA GLY A 169 -12.27 11.29 0.45
C GLY A 169 -11.32 10.54 -0.47
N PHE A 170 -10.32 11.27 -0.95
CA PHE A 170 -9.21 10.75 -1.74
C PHE A 170 -7.92 11.02 -0.98
N SER A 171 -7.23 9.98 -0.54
CA SER A 171 -5.98 10.14 0.21
C SER A 171 -4.86 10.69 -0.68
N THR A 172 -4.00 11.51 -0.11
CA THR A 172 -2.68 11.84 -0.69
C THR A 172 -1.63 10.82 -0.22
N ARG A 173 -0.36 11.03 -0.60
CA ARG A 173 0.78 10.22 -0.15
C ARG A 173 1.35 10.65 1.21
N SER A 174 0.81 11.67 1.87
CA SER A 174 1.35 12.26 3.12
C SER A 174 0.78 11.62 4.38
N GLY A 175 1.55 11.60 5.48
CA GLY A 175 1.06 11.23 6.80
C GLY A 175 1.30 9.78 7.25
N GLY A 176 1.93 8.95 6.42
CA GLY A 176 2.16 7.54 6.74
C GLY A 176 3.54 7.24 7.31
N VAL A 177 3.88 5.95 7.40
CA VAL A 177 5.13 5.41 7.98
C VAL A 177 5.98 4.61 7.00
N SER A 178 5.56 4.51 5.74
CA SER A 178 6.36 3.85 4.70
C SER A 178 7.63 4.66 4.43
N SER A 179 8.79 4.07 4.69
CA SER A 179 10.09 4.75 4.58
C SER A 179 10.77 4.56 3.22
N ILE A 180 10.35 3.58 2.43
CA ILE A 180 10.90 3.30 1.10
C ILE A 180 10.55 4.48 0.17
N PRO A 181 11.51 5.12 -0.54
CA PRO A 181 11.26 6.35 -1.28
C PRO A 181 10.06 6.31 -2.24
N SER A 182 9.91 5.22 -2.99
CA SER A 182 8.79 5.01 -3.92
C SER A 182 7.44 4.78 -3.25
N LEU A 183 7.45 4.35 -1.99
CA LEU A 183 6.25 4.04 -1.19
C LEU A 183 5.99 5.10 -0.10
N SER A 184 6.91 6.05 0.07
CA SER A 184 6.81 7.04 1.13
C SER A 184 5.70 8.06 0.85
N SER A 185 4.76 8.34 1.75
CA SER A 185 4.69 7.92 3.16
C SER A 185 3.46 7.07 3.50
N LEU A 186 2.29 7.41 2.95
CA LEU A 186 1.00 6.79 3.25
C LEU A 186 0.62 5.79 2.15
N ASN A 187 1.44 4.77 1.94
CA ASN A 187 1.08 3.68 1.03
C ASN A 187 -0.02 2.80 1.65
N LEU A 188 -1.13 2.61 0.93
CA LEU A 188 -2.32 1.91 1.43
C LEU A 188 -2.48 0.49 0.85
N PHE A 189 -1.47 0.01 0.12
CA PHE A 189 -1.51 -1.30 -0.53
C PHE A 189 -0.19 -2.07 -0.37
N SER A 190 -0.27 -3.32 0.10
CA SER A 190 0.84 -4.27 0.14
C SER A 190 0.64 -5.36 -0.91
N SER A 191 1.74 -5.89 -1.42
CA SER A 191 1.76 -7.13 -2.21
C SER A 191 3.11 -7.80 -2.06
N SER A 192 3.17 -9.10 -2.35
CA SER A 192 4.43 -9.84 -2.25
C SER A 192 5.55 -9.34 -3.17
N ARG A 193 5.18 -8.61 -4.23
CA ARG A 193 6.11 -8.01 -5.21
C ARG A 193 6.61 -6.62 -4.81
N ARG A 194 6.12 -6.05 -3.70
CA ARG A 194 6.50 -4.71 -3.21
C ARG A 194 7.19 -4.84 -1.86
N ARG A 195 8.04 -3.86 -1.52
CA ARG A 195 8.88 -3.88 -0.30
C ARG A 195 8.15 -3.47 1.00
N ASP A 196 6.95 -2.88 0.93
CA ASP A 196 6.16 -2.54 2.13
C ASP A 196 5.37 -3.76 2.63
N PRO A 197 5.59 -4.21 3.87
CA PRO A 197 4.84 -5.33 4.46
C PRO A 197 3.43 -4.91 4.89
N GLU A 198 2.55 -5.89 5.09
CA GLU A 198 1.16 -5.66 5.50
C GLU A 198 1.04 -4.92 6.85
N ALA A 199 1.97 -5.12 7.79
CA ALA A 199 1.98 -4.41 9.07
C ALA A 199 2.13 -2.88 8.90
N VAL A 200 3.03 -2.44 8.00
CA VAL A 200 3.23 -1.02 7.66
C VAL A 200 2.00 -0.43 6.98
N VAL A 201 1.44 -1.16 6.02
CA VAL A 201 0.24 -0.74 5.29
C VAL A 201 -1.00 -0.69 6.20
N THR A 202 -1.10 -1.62 7.15
CA THR A 202 -2.16 -1.64 8.17
C THR A 202 -2.08 -0.40 9.06
N GLU A 203 -0.88 0.00 9.49
CA GLU A 203 -0.70 1.25 10.22
C GLU A 203 -1.09 2.48 9.38
N ASN A 204 -0.71 2.53 8.11
CA ASN A 204 -1.13 3.62 7.22
C ASN A 204 -2.65 3.69 7.05
N ARG A 205 -3.32 2.54 6.90
CA ARG A 205 -4.80 2.47 6.85
C ARG A 205 -5.43 2.91 8.18
N ARG A 206 -4.83 2.58 9.33
CA ARG A 206 -5.28 3.06 10.65
C ARG A 206 -5.18 4.57 10.75
N ARG A 207 -4.05 5.17 10.33
CA ARG A 207 -3.85 6.63 10.32
C ARG A 207 -4.86 7.33 9.43
N LEU A 208 -5.09 6.82 8.22
CA LEU A 208 -6.13 7.32 7.34
C LEU A 208 -7.51 7.25 8.00
N GLY A 209 -7.86 6.10 8.59
CA GLY A 209 -9.16 5.90 9.22
C GLY A 209 -9.40 6.79 10.44
N LEU A 210 -8.38 7.06 11.24
CA LEU A 210 -8.45 8.01 12.35
C LEU A 210 -8.64 9.44 11.84
N HIS A 211 -7.85 9.85 10.84
CA HIS A 211 -7.97 11.19 10.25
C HIS A 211 -9.33 11.42 9.58
N ALA A 212 -9.83 10.44 8.83
CA ALA A 212 -11.09 10.53 8.10
C ALA A 212 -12.32 10.25 8.98
N GLY A 213 -12.15 9.73 10.21
CA GLY A 213 -13.25 9.46 11.13
C GLY A 213 -14.03 8.17 10.87
N PHE A 214 -13.45 7.22 10.13
CA PHE A 214 -14.08 5.92 9.92
C PHE A 214 -13.52 4.80 10.81
N TYR A 215 -12.35 4.96 11.42
CA TYR A 215 -11.79 3.95 12.34
C TYR A 215 -12.73 3.69 13.54
N PRO A 216 -12.91 2.43 14.00
CA PRO A 216 -12.24 1.19 13.56
C PRO A 216 -12.96 0.44 12.42
N ARG A 217 -13.84 1.09 11.66
CA ARG A 217 -14.57 0.40 10.56
C ARG A 217 -13.59 -0.13 9.52
N PRO A 218 -13.81 -1.35 9.00
CA PRO A 218 -12.94 -1.94 8.01
C PRO A 218 -13.07 -1.22 6.66
N LEU A 219 -11.91 -0.87 6.08
CA LEU A 219 -11.80 -0.42 4.70
C LEU A 219 -11.73 -1.63 3.78
N ARG A 220 -12.74 -1.80 2.94
CA ARG A 220 -12.79 -2.81 1.88
C ARG A 220 -12.42 -2.18 0.55
N LEU A 221 -11.31 -2.65 -0.02
CA LEU A 221 -10.86 -2.23 -1.34
C LEU A 221 -11.42 -3.15 -2.43
N VAL A 222 -11.62 -2.60 -3.63
CA VAL A 222 -11.93 -3.42 -4.80
C VAL A 222 -10.77 -4.35 -5.18
N LYS A 223 -11.08 -5.55 -5.67
CA LYS A 223 -10.10 -6.56 -6.09
C LYS A 223 -9.82 -6.44 -7.59
N VAL A 224 -9.15 -5.34 -7.94
CA VAL A 224 -8.89 -4.90 -9.32
C VAL A 224 -8.38 -6.02 -10.23
N ASP A 225 -8.99 -6.15 -11.41
CA ASP A 225 -8.45 -6.84 -12.58
C ASP A 225 -8.44 -5.96 -13.85
N HIS A 226 -8.74 -4.66 -13.70
CA HIS A 226 -8.89 -3.65 -14.76
C HIS A 226 -10.06 -3.92 -15.71
N GLY A 227 -11.07 -4.66 -15.24
CA GLY A 227 -12.33 -4.90 -15.92
C GLY A 227 -13.42 -3.90 -15.53
N SER A 228 -14.68 -4.36 -15.56
CA SER A 228 -15.86 -3.55 -15.24
C SER A 228 -16.86 -4.25 -14.30
N HIS A 229 -16.45 -5.36 -13.68
CA HIS A 229 -17.31 -6.10 -12.77
C HIS A 229 -17.61 -5.32 -11.49
N VAL A 230 -18.88 -5.32 -11.08
CA VAL A 230 -19.36 -4.64 -9.87
C VAL A 230 -19.80 -5.69 -8.84
N TRP A 231 -19.18 -5.68 -7.67
CA TRP A 231 -19.65 -6.47 -6.54
C TRP A 231 -20.68 -5.70 -5.70
N VAL A 232 -21.83 -6.33 -5.46
CA VAL A 232 -22.83 -5.83 -4.52
C VAL A 232 -22.51 -6.38 -3.13
N VAL A 233 -22.12 -5.52 -2.20
CA VAL A 233 -21.73 -5.93 -0.84
C VAL A 233 -22.89 -6.67 -0.18
N GLY A 234 -22.58 -7.87 0.32
CA GLY A 234 -23.56 -8.76 0.95
C GLY A 234 -24.02 -9.92 0.07
N ARG A 235 -23.64 -9.94 -1.20
CA ARG A 235 -23.64 -11.16 -2.03
C ARG A 235 -22.32 -11.91 -1.88
N ALA A 236 -22.26 -13.14 -2.39
CA ALA A 236 -21.01 -13.88 -2.49
C ALA A 236 -19.94 -13.02 -3.17
N GLU A 237 -18.78 -12.89 -2.54
CA GLU A 237 -17.71 -12.00 -2.99
C GLU A 237 -16.91 -12.68 -4.11
N PRO A 238 -16.81 -12.08 -5.31
CA PRO A 238 -15.98 -12.60 -6.38
C PRO A 238 -14.48 -12.52 -6.03
N GLU A 239 -13.67 -13.29 -6.78
CA GLU A 239 -12.21 -13.20 -6.67
C GLU A 239 -11.69 -11.84 -7.15
N ARG A 240 -12.30 -11.28 -8.20
CA ARG A 240 -11.93 -10.01 -8.83
C ARG A 240 -13.14 -9.16 -9.19
N TYR A 241 -12.99 -7.86 -9.01
CA TYR A 241 -13.97 -6.84 -9.39
C TYR A 241 -13.34 -5.45 -9.24
N ASP A 242 -13.74 -4.51 -10.09
CA ASP A 242 -13.19 -3.15 -10.13
C ASP A 242 -14.13 -2.13 -9.48
N ALA A 243 -15.34 -2.53 -9.15
CA ALA A 243 -16.32 -1.67 -8.51
C ALA A 243 -17.09 -2.38 -7.40
N MET A 244 -17.56 -1.59 -6.44
CA MET A 244 -18.40 -2.04 -5.34
C MET A 244 -19.57 -1.10 -5.14
N VAL A 245 -20.72 -1.63 -4.75
CA VAL A 245 -21.90 -0.85 -4.33
C VAL A 245 -22.52 -1.41 -3.06
N THR A 246 -23.05 -0.53 -2.20
CA THR A 246 -23.73 -0.93 -0.96
C THR A 246 -24.66 0.15 -0.41
N ASP A 247 -25.70 -0.28 0.30
CA ASP A 247 -26.55 0.54 1.18
C ASP A 247 -26.28 0.26 2.67
N ARG A 248 -25.30 -0.60 2.99
CA ARG A 248 -25.03 -1.05 4.36
C ARG A 248 -24.18 -0.03 5.11
N PRO A 249 -24.63 0.45 6.28
CA PRO A 249 -23.76 1.22 7.17
C PRO A 249 -22.69 0.31 7.80
N GLY A 250 -21.63 0.92 8.34
CA GLY A 250 -20.59 0.21 9.08
C GLY A 250 -19.44 -0.37 8.25
N VAL A 251 -19.51 -0.29 6.92
CA VAL A 251 -18.41 -0.62 6.01
C VAL A 251 -17.92 0.63 5.29
N VAL A 252 -16.61 0.71 5.08
CA VAL A 252 -16.00 1.70 4.20
C VAL A 252 -15.62 1.00 2.91
N VAL A 253 -16.14 1.47 1.78
CA VAL A 253 -15.78 0.94 0.46
C VAL A 253 -14.74 1.86 -0.17
N GLY A 254 -13.80 1.30 -0.93
CA GLY A 254 -12.79 2.12 -1.59
C GLY A 254 -12.19 1.48 -2.83
N ALA A 255 -11.60 2.31 -3.66
CA ALA A 255 -10.87 1.92 -4.86
C ALA A 255 -9.41 2.39 -4.75
N PRO A 256 -8.42 1.53 -5.03
CA PRO A 256 -7.03 1.93 -5.08
C PRO A 256 -6.74 2.70 -6.37
N GLY A 257 -5.81 3.66 -6.31
CA GLY A 257 -5.37 4.45 -7.45
C GLY A 257 -3.93 4.90 -7.31
N ALA A 258 -3.22 4.89 -8.44
CA ALA A 258 -1.97 5.60 -8.67
C ALA A 258 -1.88 5.77 -10.18
N ASP A 259 -2.53 6.82 -10.67
CA ASP A 259 -2.88 7.14 -12.07
C ASP A 259 -4.25 6.66 -12.54
N CYS A 260 -4.62 5.39 -12.31
CA CYS A 260 -6.00 4.97 -12.59
C CYS A 260 -6.97 5.78 -11.70
N MET A 261 -8.14 6.14 -12.25
CA MET A 261 -9.13 6.93 -11.54
C MET A 261 -9.75 6.13 -10.40
N THR A 262 -10.00 6.82 -9.29
CA THR A 262 -10.89 6.34 -8.23
C THR A 262 -12.16 7.16 -8.34
N ILE A 263 -13.29 6.49 -8.57
CA ILE A 263 -14.59 7.14 -8.80
C ILE A 263 -15.49 6.78 -7.64
N LEU A 264 -15.98 7.79 -6.92
CA LEU A 264 -16.91 7.64 -5.81
C LEU A 264 -18.30 8.08 -6.28
N LEU A 265 -19.31 7.25 -6.00
CA LEU A 265 -20.69 7.48 -6.41
C LEU A 265 -21.61 7.44 -5.19
N ALA A 266 -22.58 8.32 -5.11
CA ALA A 266 -23.55 8.32 -4.01
C ALA A 266 -24.95 8.71 -4.50
N ASP A 267 -25.96 8.05 -3.96
CA ASP A 267 -27.37 8.47 -4.03
C ASP A 267 -27.84 8.76 -2.60
N GLN A 268 -28.10 10.03 -2.30
CA GLN A 268 -28.55 10.45 -0.97
C GLN A 268 -29.94 9.92 -0.61
N ARG A 269 -30.85 9.87 -1.57
CA ARG A 269 -32.25 9.50 -1.36
C ARG A 269 -32.37 8.02 -1.02
N LYS A 270 -31.61 7.18 -1.73
CA LYS A 270 -31.55 5.73 -1.49
C LYS A 270 -30.52 5.33 -0.44
N ARG A 271 -29.65 6.26 -0.05
CA ARG A 271 -28.50 6.00 0.85
C ARG A 271 -27.61 4.88 0.33
N VAL A 272 -27.33 4.91 -0.97
CA VAL A 272 -26.48 3.94 -1.65
C VAL A 272 -25.18 4.62 -2.01
N ILE A 273 -24.07 3.91 -1.80
CA ILE A 273 -22.74 4.36 -2.15
C ILE A 273 -22.06 3.36 -3.07
N GLY A 274 -21.12 3.84 -3.87
CA GLY A 274 -20.26 3.02 -4.71
C GLY A 274 -18.85 3.57 -4.83
N ALA A 275 -17.89 2.69 -5.06
CA ALA A 275 -16.51 3.03 -5.36
C ALA A 275 -16.04 2.17 -6.55
N ALA A 276 -15.39 2.80 -7.53
CA ALA A 276 -14.89 2.13 -8.72
C ALA A 276 -13.44 2.53 -9.01
N HIS A 277 -12.64 1.54 -9.40
CA HIS A 277 -11.33 1.70 -10.01
C HIS A 277 -11.51 1.76 -11.53
N ALA A 278 -11.13 2.87 -12.15
CA ALA A 278 -11.25 3.07 -13.59
C ALA A 278 -9.87 3.38 -14.20
N GLY A 279 -9.16 2.33 -14.59
CA GLY A 279 -8.05 2.42 -15.54
C GLY A 279 -8.54 2.64 -16.97
N TRP A 280 -7.63 2.74 -17.93
CA TRP A 280 -8.00 2.95 -19.34
C TRP A 280 -8.85 1.79 -19.90
N LYS A 281 -8.52 0.53 -19.59
CA LYS A 281 -9.32 -0.65 -19.99
C LYS A 281 -10.71 -0.64 -19.35
N GLY A 282 -10.78 -0.49 -18.03
CA GLY A 282 -12.05 -0.42 -17.30
C GLY A 282 -12.93 0.74 -17.75
N THR A 283 -12.33 1.86 -18.17
CA THR A 283 -13.04 2.99 -18.78
C THR A 283 -13.71 2.59 -20.09
N LEU A 284 -12.97 1.96 -21.01
CA LEU A 284 -13.54 1.45 -22.27
C LEU A 284 -14.62 0.39 -22.05
N MET A 285 -14.46 -0.43 -21.00
CA MET A 285 -15.47 -1.41 -20.58
C MET A 285 -16.63 -0.80 -19.78
N GLY A 286 -16.61 0.51 -19.53
CA GLY A 286 -17.70 1.25 -18.90
C GLY A 286 -17.87 1.01 -17.39
N VAL A 287 -16.81 0.73 -16.63
CA VAL A 287 -16.91 0.42 -15.18
C VAL A 287 -17.67 1.47 -14.36
N ALA A 288 -17.51 2.76 -14.67
CA ALA A 288 -18.25 3.83 -14.00
C ALA A 288 -19.77 3.68 -14.23
N MET A 289 -20.18 3.45 -15.48
CA MET A 289 -21.58 3.21 -15.84
C MET A 289 -22.11 1.86 -15.38
N ALA A 290 -21.27 0.82 -15.33
CA ALA A 290 -21.64 -0.45 -14.71
C ALA A 290 -21.97 -0.25 -13.22
N THR A 291 -21.19 0.57 -12.53
CA THR A 291 -21.42 0.93 -11.11
C THR A 291 -22.74 1.68 -10.94
N VAL A 292 -23.01 2.70 -11.77
CA VAL A 292 -24.30 3.40 -11.83
C VAL A 292 -25.43 2.41 -12.09
N GLY A 293 -25.26 1.51 -13.07
CA GLY A 293 -26.24 0.49 -13.43
C GLY A 293 -26.55 -0.44 -12.25
N ALA A 294 -25.55 -0.87 -11.48
CA ALA A 294 -25.77 -1.66 -10.28
C ALA A 294 -26.54 -0.88 -9.20
N MET A 295 -26.22 0.40 -8.99
CA MET A 295 -26.98 1.27 -8.06
C MET A 295 -28.46 1.37 -8.46
N VAL A 296 -28.74 1.59 -9.75
CA VAL A 296 -30.10 1.68 -10.29
C VAL A 296 -30.84 0.34 -10.21
N THR A 297 -30.25 -0.73 -10.72
CA THR A 297 -30.92 -2.02 -10.87
C THR A 297 -31.12 -2.76 -9.54
N VAL A 298 -30.17 -2.65 -8.61
CA VAL A 298 -30.21 -3.40 -7.35
C VAL A 298 -30.90 -2.63 -6.24
N PHE A 299 -30.70 -1.30 -6.18
CA PHE A 299 -31.21 -0.47 -5.07
C PHE A 299 -32.31 0.52 -5.50
N GLY A 300 -32.63 0.58 -6.80
CA GLY A 300 -33.65 1.47 -7.33
C GLY A 300 -33.25 2.94 -7.29
N CYS A 301 -31.95 3.25 -7.31
CA CYS A 301 -31.46 4.62 -7.48
C CYS A 301 -31.98 5.22 -8.78
N ARG A 302 -32.15 6.54 -8.82
CA ARG A 302 -32.39 7.26 -10.08
C ARG A 302 -31.05 7.78 -10.57
N VAL A 303 -30.75 7.56 -11.86
CA VAL A 303 -29.47 8.02 -12.43
C VAL A 303 -29.24 9.52 -12.23
N THR A 304 -30.31 10.32 -12.31
CA THR A 304 -30.28 11.77 -12.10
C THR A 304 -30.04 12.18 -10.65
N ASP A 305 -30.23 11.28 -9.67
CA ASP A 305 -29.99 11.54 -8.24
C ASP A 305 -28.59 11.09 -7.80
N ILE A 306 -27.83 10.42 -8.69
CA ILE A 306 -26.48 9.94 -8.39
C ILE A 306 -25.49 11.09 -8.61
N VAL A 307 -24.72 11.39 -7.57
CA VAL A 307 -23.53 12.24 -7.66
C VAL A 307 -22.28 11.40 -7.84
N VAL A 308 -21.32 11.94 -8.59
CA VAL A 308 -20.06 11.29 -8.92
C VAL A 308 -18.91 12.25 -8.61
N ALA A 309 -17.93 11.76 -7.86
CA ALA A 309 -16.67 12.45 -7.64
C ALA A 309 -15.53 11.60 -8.22
N VAL A 310 -14.74 12.18 -9.11
CA VAL A 310 -13.53 11.58 -9.64
C VAL A 310 -12.35 12.07 -8.79
N GLY A 311 -11.50 11.14 -8.35
CA GLY A 311 -10.33 11.45 -7.54
C GLY A 311 -9.07 11.75 -8.37
N PRO A 312 -7.95 12.04 -7.69
CA PRO A 312 -6.64 12.19 -8.32
C PRO A 312 -6.32 10.98 -9.21
N SER A 313 -5.87 11.27 -10.43
CA SER A 313 -5.57 10.28 -11.47
C SER A 313 -4.54 10.85 -12.45
N VAL A 314 -4.07 10.12 -13.45
CA VAL A 314 -3.25 10.72 -14.50
C VAL A 314 -4.14 11.54 -15.44
N GLY A 315 -3.69 12.73 -15.81
CA GLY A 315 -4.38 13.59 -16.77
C GLY A 315 -3.94 13.33 -18.21
N GLY A 316 -4.70 13.88 -19.16
CA GLY A 316 -4.30 13.90 -20.59
C GLY A 316 -2.95 14.56 -20.83
N CYS A 317 -2.45 15.39 -19.91
CA CYS A 317 -1.12 15.97 -19.97
C CYS A 317 0.04 14.98 -19.78
N CYS A 318 -0.22 13.76 -19.28
CA CYS A 318 0.84 12.78 -18.96
C CYS A 318 0.53 11.37 -19.45
N PHE A 319 -0.74 11.02 -19.66
CA PHE A 319 -1.10 9.66 -20.03
C PHE A 319 -1.00 9.46 -21.54
N THR A 320 -0.20 8.49 -21.96
CA THR A 320 -0.05 8.10 -23.37
C THR A 320 -0.37 6.63 -23.57
N LEU A 321 -0.92 6.30 -24.74
CA LEU A 321 -1.13 4.94 -25.21
C LEU A 321 -0.39 4.71 -26.53
N ASN A 322 -0.30 3.47 -26.99
CA ASN A 322 0.17 3.21 -28.34
C ASN A 322 -0.92 3.66 -29.32
N ARG A 323 -0.52 4.13 -30.51
CA ARG A 323 -1.43 4.65 -31.53
C ARG A 323 -2.59 3.70 -31.89
N ASP A 324 -2.36 2.40 -31.89
CA ASP A 324 -3.38 1.38 -32.18
C ASP A 324 -4.47 1.26 -31.10
N GLN A 325 -4.24 1.80 -29.89
CA GLN A 325 -5.13 1.73 -28.74
C GLN A 325 -6.05 2.94 -28.58
N ILE A 326 -5.89 4.00 -29.39
CA ILE A 326 -6.60 5.28 -29.19
C ILE A 326 -7.98 5.34 -29.84
N ASN A 327 -8.23 4.50 -30.85
CA ASN A 327 -9.43 4.57 -31.69
C ASN A 327 -10.74 4.50 -30.87
N ASP A 328 -10.75 3.69 -29.81
CA ASP A 328 -11.93 3.55 -28.95
C ASP A 328 -12.17 4.81 -28.11
N PHE A 329 -11.11 5.54 -27.73
CA PHE A 329 -11.24 6.83 -27.07
C PHE A 329 -11.74 7.92 -28.03
N THR A 330 -11.24 7.97 -29.27
CA THR A 330 -11.74 8.89 -30.29
C THR A 330 -13.23 8.66 -30.59
N ARG A 331 -13.68 7.40 -30.58
CA ARG A 331 -15.11 7.04 -30.72
C ARG A 331 -15.96 7.51 -29.53
N ILE A 332 -15.39 7.60 -28.33
CA ILE A 332 -16.07 8.20 -27.18
C ILE A 332 -16.21 9.69 -27.41
N HIS A 333 -15.11 10.41 -27.64
CA HIS A 333 -15.12 11.84 -27.96
C HIS A 333 -13.80 12.22 -28.65
N GLU A 334 -13.84 13.15 -29.62
CA GLU A 334 -12.63 13.54 -30.37
C GLU A 334 -11.54 14.12 -29.45
N ASP A 335 -11.91 15.01 -28.52
CA ASP A 335 -10.99 15.57 -27.52
C ASP A 335 -10.43 14.56 -26.49
N CYS A 336 -10.86 13.29 -26.51
CA CYS A 336 -10.25 12.28 -25.66
C CYS A 336 -8.82 11.92 -26.09
N VAL A 337 -8.40 12.25 -27.31
CA VAL A 337 -7.00 12.02 -27.73
C VAL A 337 -6.43 13.28 -28.35
N SER A 338 -5.28 13.71 -27.83
CA SER A 338 -4.46 14.72 -28.46
C SER A 338 -3.46 14.04 -29.39
N ASP A 339 -2.91 14.79 -30.34
CA ASP A 339 -1.81 14.32 -31.19
C ASP A 339 -1.99 12.89 -31.80
N PRO A 340 -3.13 12.58 -32.45
CA PRO A 340 -3.47 11.21 -32.90
C PRO A 340 -2.50 10.59 -33.93
N GLU A 341 -1.69 11.43 -34.57
CA GLU A 341 -0.66 11.01 -35.53
C GLU A 341 0.65 10.56 -34.86
N SER A 342 0.82 10.82 -33.56
CA SER A 342 1.96 10.38 -32.74
C SER A 342 1.98 8.85 -32.58
N ASP A 343 3.16 8.26 -32.43
CA ASP A 343 3.29 6.84 -32.05
C ASP A 343 2.79 6.60 -30.62
N ARG A 344 2.84 7.64 -29.78
CA ARG A 344 2.40 7.62 -28.38
C ARG A 344 1.46 8.80 -28.07
N PRO A 345 0.23 8.83 -28.63
CA PRO A 345 -0.69 9.94 -28.44
C PRO A 345 -1.10 10.10 -26.98
N HIS A 346 -1.40 11.33 -26.57
CA HIS A 346 -1.95 11.60 -25.26
C HIS A 346 -3.43 11.27 -25.19
N VAL A 347 -3.86 10.62 -24.10
CA VAL A 347 -5.25 10.15 -23.93
C VAL A 347 -5.85 10.70 -22.64
N ASN A 348 -6.99 11.38 -22.77
CA ASN A 348 -7.75 11.90 -21.66
C ASN A 348 -8.83 10.89 -21.20
N ILE A 349 -8.42 9.94 -20.35
CA ILE A 349 -9.31 8.93 -19.76
C ILE A 349 -10.36 9.53 -18.81
N ARG A 350 -10.13 10.73 -18.29
CA ARG A 350 -11.07 11.45 -17.41
C ARG A 350 -12.24 11.98 -18.20
N LEU A 351 -11.96 12.66 -19.32
CA LEU A 351 -12.98 13.12 -20.26
C LEU A 351 -13.80 11.94 -20.79
N ALA A 352 -13.16 10.82 -21.10
CA ALA A 352 -13.86 9.62 -21.55
C ALA A 352 -14.90 9.15 -20.51
N ASN A 353 -14.53 9.07 -19.22
CA ASN A 353 -15.50 8.74 -18.15
C ASN A 353 -16.61 9.79 -18.03
N ARG A 354 -16.28 11.09 -18.07
CA ARG A 354 -17.28 12.17 -18.01
C ARG A 354 -18.32 12.02 -19.13
N VAL A 355 -17.87 11.84 -20.37
CA VAL A 355 -18.74 11.67 -21.54
C VAL A 355 -19.61 10.42 -21.41
N LEU A 356 -19.05 9.29 -20.97
CA LEU A 356 -19.80 8.05 -20.77
C LEU A 356 -20.86 8.19 -19.66
N LEU A 357 -20.53 8.85 -18.55
CA LEU A 357 -21.46 9.12 -17.45
C LEU A 357 -22.63 10.01 -17.90
N GLN A 358 -22.33 11.09 -18.62
CA GLN A 358 -23.34 12.01 -19.15
C GLN A 358 -24.26 11.34 -20.17
N ARG A 359 -23.69 10.58 -21.12
CA ARG A 359 -24.48 9.78 -22.07
C ARG A 359 -25.34 8.73 -21.36
N GLY A 360 -24.88 8.23 -20.23
CA GLY A 360 -25.60 7.31 -19.35
C GLY A 360 -26.71 7.96 -18.51
N GLY A 361 -26.84 9.29 -18.53
CA GLY A 361 -27.90 10.03 -17.86
C GLY A 361 -27.50 10.66 -16.52
N VAL A 362 -26.24 10.56 -16.09
CA VAL A 362 -25.76 11.31 -14.92
C VAL A 362 -25.70 12.80 -15.30
N LEU A 363 -26.27 13.66 -14.47
CA LEU A 363 -26.34 15.09 -14.76
C LEU A 363 -24.93 15.71 -14.75
N PRO A 364 -24.58 16.60 -15.70
CA PRO A 364 -23.28 17.26 -15.73
C PRO A 364 -22.89 17.95 -14.41
N GLU A 365 -23.84 18.60 -13.74
CA GLU A 365 -23.69 19.27 -12.44
C GLU A 365 -23.51 18.30 -11.26
N HIS A 366 -23.75 17.01 -11.49
CA HIS A 366 -23.54 15.93 -10.52
C HIS A 366 -22.19 15.22 -10.70
N ILE A 367 -21.33 15.69 -11.60
CA ILE A 367 -19.99 15.12 -11.83
C ILE A 367 -18.93 16.14 -11.42
N HIS A 368 -18.21 15.85 -10.33
CA HIS A 368 -17.05 16.62 -9.89
C HIS A 368 -15.76 15.93 -10.36
N ASP A 369 -15.17 16.48 -11.42
CA ASP A 369 -13.91 16.06 -12.03
C ASP A 369 -13.02 17.29 -12.34
N ASP A 370 -12.06 17.18 -13.25
CA ASP A 370 -11.17 18.27 -13.65
C ASP A 370 -11.78 19.29 -14.63
N MET A 371 -13.01 19.06 -15.13
CA MET A 371 -13.75 20.03 -15.95
C MET A 371 -14.56 21.02 -15.11
N GLU A 372 -14.71 20.76 -13.81
CA GLU A 372 -15.37 21.66 -12.85
C GLU A 372 -14.34 22.64 -12.26
N THR A 373 -14.54 23.94 -12.51
CA THR A 373 -13.61 25.00 -12.10
C THR A 373 -14.13 25.89 -10.99
N GLU A 374 -15.41 25.81 -10.64
CA GLU A 374 -16.04 26.61 -9.57
C GLU A 374 -15.82 26.00 -8.18
N ARG A 375 -15.40 24.72 -8.11
CA ARG A 375 -15.17 23.97 -6.88
C ARG A 375 -13.68 23.75 -6.63
N SER A 376 -13.32 23.45 -5.38
CA SER A 376 -11.97 23.03 -5.05
C SER A 376 -11.64 21.73 -5.79
N SER A 377 -10.53 21.75 -6.55
CA SER A 377 -10.13 20.61 -7.36
C SER A 377 -9.93 19.33 -6.53
N VAL A 378 -10.57 18.25 -6.98
CA VAL A 378 -10.42 16.90 -6.43
C VAL A 378 -9.74 15.92 -7.39
N THR A 379 -9.40 16.37 -8.61
CA THR A 379 -8.83 15.55 -9.69
C THR A 379 -7.45 16.06 -10.19
N PRO A 380 -6.50 16.42 -9.32
CA PRO A 380 -5.14 16.79 -9.76
C PRO A 380 -4.45 15.64 -10.51
N CYS A 381 -3.54 15.97 -11.44
CA CYS A 381 -2.75 14.96 -12.14
C CYS A 381 -1.72 14.31 -11.21
N THR A 382 -1.88 13.02 -10.92
CA THR A 382 -1.00 12.27 -10.02
C THR A 382 0.46 12.27 -10.45
N SER A 383 0.71 12.26 -11.77
CA SER A 383 2.05 12.34 -12.34
C SER A 383 2.68 13.73 -12.14
N CYS A 384 1.92 14.81 -12.40
CA CYS A 384 2.40 16.19 -12.26
C CYS A 384 2.63 16.65 -10.82
N HIS A 385 2.02 15.98 -9.82
CA HIS A 385 2.07 16.38 -8.42
C HIS A 385 2.79 15.32 -7.55
N PRO A 386 4.12 15.12 -7.71
CA PRO A 386 4.87 14.07 -7.03
C PRO A 386 4.92 14.22 -5.52
N GLU A 387 4.79 15.44 -5.00
CA GLU A 387 4.76 15.69 -3.55
C GLU A 387 3.47 15.21 -2.89
N ASP A 388 2.37 15.17 -3.65
CA ASP A 388 1.04 14.86 -3.15
C ASP A 388 0.59 13.43 -3.49
N PHE A 389 1.05 12.83 -4.59
CA PHE A 389 0.52 11.55 -5.07
C PHE A 389 1.56 10.55 -5.55
N PHE A 390 1.25 9.27 -5.41
CA PHE A 390 1.95 8.20 -6.12
C PHE A 390 1.47 8.13 -7.57
N SER A 391 2.38 7.76 -8.48
CA SER A 391 2.09 7.64 -9.92
C SER A 391 2.92 6.51 -10.52
N HIS A 392 2.27 5.54 -11.15
CA HIS A 392 2.90 4.48 -11.93
C HIS A 392 3.55 5.01 -13.24
N VAL A 393 2.89 5.94 -13.92
CA VAL A 393 3.35 6.61 -15.15
C VAL A 393 4.66 7.34 -14.90
N ARG A 394 4.79 8.00 -13.75
CA ARG A 394 6.03 8.69 -13.36
C ARG A 394 7.07 7.75 -12.75
N ASP A 395 6.68 6.93 -11.79
CA ASP A 395 7.61 6.19 -10.91
C ASP A 395 7.86 4.74 -11.37
N GLY A 396 7.19 4.29 -12.43
CA GLY A 396 7.33 2.94 -12.98
C GLY A 396 6.67 1.88 -12.08
N PRO A 397 7.15 0.62 -12.08
CA PRO A 397 6.48 -0.50 -11.41
C PRO A 397 6.53 -0.45 -9.88
N ASN A 398 7.44 0.33 -9.32
CA ASN A 398 7.64 0.47 -7.87
C ASN A 398 7.00 1.79 -7.42
N PHE A 399 5.72 1.75 -7.06
CA PHE A 399 4.95 2.91 -6.64
C PHE A 399 4.06 2.57 -5.44
N GLY A 400 3.88 3.52 -4.52
CA GLY A 400 2.87 3.44 -3.47
C GLY A 400 1.46 3.58 -4.04
N THR A 401 0.42 3.43 -3.23
CA THR A 401 -0.97 3.48 -3.73
C THR A 401 -1.85 4.30 -2.80
N GLN A 402 -2.54 5.29 -3.37
CA GLN A 402 -3.59 6.04 -2.69
C GLN A 402 -4.95 5.35 -2.86
N VAL A 403 -5.95 5.79 -2.09
CA VAL A 403 -7.29 5.22 -2.10
C VAL A 403 -8.34 6.35 -2.13
N GLY A 404 -9.33 6.19 -3.01
CA GLY A 404 -10.62 6.87 -2.86
C GLY A 404 -11.54 6.01 -2.00
N PHE A 405 -12.16 6.57 -0.97
CA PHE A 405 -13.00 5.85 -0.01
C PHE A 405 -14.31 6.59 0.30
N LEU A 406 -15.34 5.82 0.66
CA LEU A 406 -16.69 6.31 0.91
C LEU A 406 -17.40 5.40 1.93
N TRP A 407 -18.16 5.97 2.86
CA TRP A 407 -19.00 5.23 3.80
C TRP A 407 -20.26 6.01 4.19
N ILE A 408 -21.27 5.27 4.65
CA ILE A 408 -22.51 5.85 5.17
C ILE A 408 -22.29 6.24 6.64
N ARG A 409 -22.47 7.53 6.98
CA ARG A 409 -22.41 7.98 8.37
C ARG A 409 -23.63 7.49 9.14
N GLY A 410 -23.44 7.24 10.44
CA GLY A 410 -24.55 6.98 11.36
C GLY A 410 -25.55 8.13 11.33
N ARG A 411 -26.81 7.84 11.65
CA ARG A 411 -27.72 8.92 12.05
C ARG A 411 -27.36 9.20 13.51
N ASP A 412 -26.75 10.34 13.76
CA ASP A 412 -26.65 10.87 15.13
C ASP A 412 -28.05 11.20 15.66
#